data_AF-A0A653LFE4-F1
#
_entry.id   AF-A0A653LFE4-F1
#
_cell.length_a   1.000
_cell.length_b   1.000
_cell.length_c   1.000
_cell.angle_alpha   90.00
_cell.angle_beta   90.00
_cell.angle_gamma   90.00
#
_symmetry.space_group_name_H-M   'P 1'
#
loop_
_entity.id
_entity.type
_entity.pdbx_description
1 polymer ?
#
loop_
_entity_poly.entity_id
_entity_poly.type
_entity_poly.pdbx_seq_one_letter_code
_entity_poly.pdbx_strand_id
1 'polypeptide(L)'
;MPGRGLIATLLNEQALPWLAPEMANGDTQSMNWLKDMVSGNLKFSGRLSRRRFYLSLAAFYGFGLLLTPLQLIGAVAPNLTAVNIAVLIFGVVMGWYLLGSFVRRLHDRGRSGWWLVCFFGPHILAVSALSRLPLDRPAVVILAIVGAVFLVAPFFVWGLIEILFLRGNPEANRFGPNPLADI
;
A
#
# COMPACT_ATOMS: atom_id res chain seq x y z
N MET A 1 31.52 -12.52 12.74
CA MET A 1 30.25 -13.25 12.61
C MET A 1 30.34 -14.23 11.43
N PRO A 2 30.78 -15.49 11.66
CA PRO A 2 30.96 -16.50 10.62
C PRO A 2 29.86 -17.58 10.71
N GLY A 3 28.59 -17.18 10.72
CA GLY A 3 27.46 -18.11 10.97
C GLY A 3 26.69 -18.55 9.72
N ARG A 4 26.87 -17.89 8.57
CA ARG A 4 26.11 -18.18 7.34
C ARG A 4 26.72 -19.27 6.46
N GLY A 5 28.02 -19.51 6.60
CA GLY A 5 28.72 -20.58 5.86
C GLY A 5 28.41 -21.97 6.43
N LEU A 6 28.41 -22.12 7.76
CA LEU A 6 28.31 -23.42 8.42
C LEU A 6 26.97 -24.14 8.17
N ILE A 7 25.84 -23.42 8.13
CA ILE A 7 24.54 -24.04 7.82
C ILE A 7 24.48 -24.47 6.34
N ALA A 8 25.03 -23.67 5.41
CA ALA A 8 25.12 -24.04 4.01
C ALA A 8 26.09 -25.20 3.76
N THR A 9 27.21 -25.26 4.51
CA THR A 9 28.22 -26.33 4.42
C THR A 9 27.74 -27.63 5.04
N LEU A 10 27.05 -27.58 6.19
CA LEU A 10 26.48 -28.78 6.83
C LEU A 10 25.29 -29.37 6.06
N LEU A 11 24.50 -28.51 5.40
CA LEU A 11 23.47 -28.98 4.47
C LEU A 11 24.06 -29.53 3.17
N ASN A 12 25.29 -29.15 2.77
CA ASN A 12 25.94 -29.65 1.55
C ASN A 12 26.52 -31.06 1.72
N GLU A 13 26.95 -31.46 2.92
CA GLU A 13 27.46 -32.82 3.17
C GLU A 13 26.35 -33.87 3.41
N GLN A 14 25.15 -33.44 3.77
CA GLN A 14 23.93 -34.28 3.82
C GLN A 14 22.91 -33.89 2.74
N ALA A 15 23.31 -33.10 1.73
CA ALA A 15 22.41 -32.50 0.75
C ALA A 15 21.72 -33.57 -0.07
N LEU A 16 20.39 -33.56 -0.03
CA LEU A 16 19.54 -34.10 -1.10
C LEU A 16 19.81 -33.23 -2.35
N PRO A 17 20.68 -33.63 -3.30
CA PRO A 17 21.20 -32.74 -4.35
C PRO A 17 20.08 -32.27 -5.30
N TRP A 18 18.95 -32.97 -5.28
CA TRP A 18 17.74 -32.64 -6.03
C TRP A 18 16.93 -31.48 -5.44
N LEU A 19 17.13 -31.08 -4.18
CA LEU A 19 16.45 -29.93 -3.58
C LEU A 19 17.18 -28.59 -3.77
N ALA A 20 18.50 -28.61 -3.96
CA ALA A 20 19.30 -27.39 -4.12
C ALA A 20 18.89 -26.52 -5.33
N PRO A 21 18.60 -27.07 -6.54
CA PRO A 21 18.18 -26.26 -7.68
C PRO A 21 16.78 -25.65 -7.48
N GLU A 22 15.87 -26.39 -6.84
CA GLU A 22 14.50 -25.95 -6.61
C GLU A 22 14.42 -24.85 -5.54
N MET A 23 15.24 -24.93 -4.49
CA MET A 23 15.38 -23.84 -3.52
C MET A 23 16.03 -22.60 -4.14
N ALA A 24 17.09 -22.76 -4.95
CA ALA A 24 17.74 -21.64 -5.62
C ALA A 24 16.81 -20.90 -6.62
N ASN A 25 16.00 -21.66 -7.37
CA ASN A 25 15.02 -21.10 -8.30
C ASN A 25 13.85 -20.43 -7.56
N GLY A 26 13.37 -21.06 -6.48
CA GLY A 26 12.30 -20.53 -5.64
C GLY A 26 12.66 -19.20 -4.97
N ASP A 27 13.88 -19.07 -4.46
CA ASP A 27 14.38 -17.83 -3.83
C ASP A 27 14.51 -16.69 -4.86
N THR A 28 15.00 -17.01 -6.06
CA THR A 28 15.19 -16.03 -7.13
C THR A 28 13.86 -15.53 -7.67
N GLN A 29 12.90 -16.44 -7.90
CA GLN A 29 11.55 -16.09 -8.32
C GLN A 29 10.83 -15.27 -7.24
N SER A 30 11.00 -15.64 -5.97
CA SER A 30 10.45 -14.93 -4.82
C SER A 30 10.95 -13.49 -4.71
N MET A 31 12.24 -13.28 -5.00
CA MET A 31 12.85 -11.95 -4.97
C MET A 31 12.39 -11.07 -6.14
N ASN A 32 12.20 -11.65 -7.33
CA ASN A 32 11.84 -10.90 -8.52
C ASN A 32 10.41 -10.33 -8.44
N TRP A 33 9.41 -11.13 -8.02
CA TRP A 33 8.04 -10.62 -7.90
C TRP A 33 7.91 -9.53 -6.84
N LEU A 34 8.67 -9.61 -5.74
CA LEU A 34 8.70 -8.57 -4.70
C LEU A 34 9.27 -7.27 -5.24
N LYS A 35 10.42 -7.35 -5.94
CA LYS A 35 11.04 -6.20 -6.59
C LYS A 35 10.10 -5.56 -7.62
N ASP A 36 9.39 -6.35 -8.41
CA ASP A 36 8.44 -5.86 -9.41
C ASP A 36 7.19 -5.25 -8.76
N MET A 37 6.73 -5.82 -7.64
CA MET A 37 5.65 -5.24 -6.86
C MET A 37 6.05 -3.87 -6.32
N VAL A 38 7.21 -3.77 -5.66
CA VAL A 38 7.66 -2.54 -5.02
C VAL A 38 8.01 -1.46 -6.04
N SER A 39 8.82 -1.80 -7.03
CA SER A 39 9.23 -0.85 -8.08
C SER A 39 8.04 -0.40 -8.92
N GLY A 40 7.11 -1.31 -9.24
CA GLY A 40 5.89 -0.98 -9.95
C GLY A 40 5.02 0.01 -9.17
N ASN A 41 4.87 -0.17 -7.84
CA ASN A 41 4.11 0.74 -6.99
C ASN A 41 4.76 2.12 -7.00
N LEU A 42 6.07 2.23 -6.80
CA LEU A 42 6.77 3.52 -6.81
C LEU A 42 6.74 4.24 -8.17
N LYS A 43 6.66 3.48 -9.27
CA LYS A 43 6.58 4.00 -10.65
C LYS A 43 5.16 4.18 -11.17
N PHE A 44 4.13 3.73 -10.44
CA PHE A 44 2.72 3.80 -10.83
C PHE A 44 2.43 3.04 -12.14
N SER A 45 3.26 2.05 -12.48
CA SER A 45 3.25 1.41 -13.79
C SER A 45 2.81 -0.06 -13.71
N GLY A 46 2.17 -0.51 -14.79
CA GLY A 46 1.62 -1.85 -14.90
C GLY A 46 0.34 -2.07 -14.11
N ARG A 47 -0.01 -3.34 -13.95
CA ARG A 47 -1.22 -3.80 -13.28
C ARG A 47 -0.88 -4.54 -12.00
N LEU A 48 -1.77 -4.45 -11.01
CA LEU A 48 -1.59 -5.10 -9.72
C LEU A 48 -2.80 -5.98 -9.42
N SER A 49 -2.56 -7.30 -9.32
CA SER A 49 -3.60 -8.25 -8.93
C SER A 49 -4.06 -8.01 -7.50
N ARG A 50 -5.28 -8.45 -7.18
CA ARG A 50 -5.88 -8.25 -5.85
C ARG A 50 -4.99 -8.79 -4.72
N ARG A 51 -4.37 -9.97 -4.90
CA ARG A 51 -3.45 -10.56 -3.91
C ARG A 51 -2.24 -9.64 -3.66
N ARG A 52 -1.58 -9.18 -4.72
CA ARG A 52 -0.40 -8.28 -4.60
C ARG A 52 -0.79 -6.89 -4.06
N PHE A 53 -2.02 -6.45 -4.32
CA PHE A 53 -2.58 -5.25 -3.69
C PHE A 53 -2.72 -5.41 -2.17
N TYR A 54 -3.30 -6.52 -1.68
CA TYR A 54 -3.37 -6.78 -0.24
C TYR A 54 -2.00 -6.95 0.40
N LEU A 55 -1.03 -7.54 -0.29
CA LEU A 55 0.37 -7.58 0.18
C LEU A 55 0.98 -6.17 0.25
N SER A 56 0.66 -5.30 -0.70
CA SER A 56 1.10 -3.90 -0.65
C SER A 56 0.49 -3.16 0.54
N LEU A 57 -0.81 -3.40 0.81
CA LEU A 57 -1.51 -2.82 1.94
C LEU A 57 -0.97 -3.35 3.29
N ALA A 58 -0.72 -4.66 3.37
CA ALA A 58 -0.12 -5.29 4.54
C ALA A 58 1.30 -4.79 4.79
N ALA A 59 2.11 -4.62 3.74
CA ALA A 59 3.43 -4.02 3.85
C ALA A 59 3.34 -2.59 4.39
N PHE A 60 2.45 -1.74 3.83
CA PHE A 60 2.27 -0.37 4.29
C PHE A 60 1.90 -0.30 5.79
N TYR A 61 0.88 -1.05 6.21
CA TYR A 61 0.46 -1.05 7.62
C TYR A 61 1.48 -1.73 8.54
N GLY A 62 2.12 -2.80 8.08
CA GLY A 62 3.16 -3.51 8.83
C GLY A 62 4.36 -2.61 9.11
N PHE A 63 4.88 -1.94 8.10
CA PHE A 63 5.95 -0.96 8.28
C PHE A 63 5.51 0.24 9.13
N GLY A 64 4.28 0.74 8.94
CA GLY A 64 3.72 1.80 9.77
C GLY A 64 3.69 1.43 11.26
N LEU A 65 3.26 0.20 11.57
CA LEU A 65 3.25 -0.36 12.93
C LEU A 65 4.66 -0.46 13.50
N LEU A 66 5.63 -0.96 12.73
CA LEU A 66 7.03 -1.08 13.16
C LEU A 66 7.67 0.27 13.49
N LEU A 67 7.20 1.37 12.88
CA LEU A 67 7.68 2.72 13.17
C LEU A 67 6.92 3.44 14.29
N THR A 68 5.90 2.82 14.88
CA THR A 68 5.13 3.47 15.97
C THR A 68 6.01 3.86 17.16
N PRO A 69 7.02 3.08 17.63
CA PRO A 69 7.85 3.51 18.75
C PRO A 69 8.65 4.78 18.42
N LEU A 70 9.15 4.89 17.19
CA LEU A 70 9.91 6.06 16.73
C LEU A 70 9.02 7.31 16.64
N GLN A 71 7.77 7.15 16.19
CA GLN A 71 6.78 8.22 16.18
C GLN A 71 6.43 8.70 17.60
N LEU A 72 6.32 7.78 18.56
CA LEU A 72 6.09 8.12 19.96
C LEU A 72 7.26 8.92 20.55
N ILE A 73 8.51 8.51 20.29
CA ILE A 73 9.71 9.25 20.70
C ILE A 73 9.70 10.67 20.13
N GLY A 74 9.42 10.82 18.84
CA GLY A 74 9.32 12.14 18.19
C GLY A 74 8.22 13.04 18.79
N ALA A 75 7.11 12.44 19.23
CA ALA A 75 6.01 13.17 19.86
C ALA A 75 6.31 13.65 21.28
N VAL A 76 7.03 12.85 22.09
CA VAL A 76 7.36 13.19 23.49
C VAL A 76 8.65 14.00 23.63
N ALA A 77 9.54 13.93 22.64
CA ALA A 77 10.79 14.67 22.57
C ALA A 77 10.89 15.44 21.24
N PRO A 78 10.05 16.48 21.03
CA PRO A 78 9.93 17.17 19.74
C PRO A 78 11.22 17.89 19.29
N ASN A 79 12.15 18.13 20.22
CA ASN A 79 13.48 18.68 19.94
C ASN A 79 14.41 17.69 19.21
N LEU A 80 14.03 16.41 19.06
CA LEU A 80 14.74 15.42 18.25
C LEU A 80 14.41 15.60 16.75
N THR A 81 14.84 16.73 16.18
CA THR A 81 14.53 17.12 14.79
C THR A 81 14.88 16.05 13.76
N ALA A 82 16.02 15.37 13.92
CA ALA A 82 16.44 14.28 13.03
C ALA A 82 15.45 13.11 13.01
N VAL A 83 14.88 12.75 14.16
CA VAL A 83 13.87 11.67 14.28
C VAL A 83 12.60 12.07 13.54
N ASN A 84 12.12 13.30 13.76
CA ASN A 84 10.91 13.82 13.11
C ASN A 84 11.06 13.92 11.59
N ILE A 85 12.23 14.35 11.11
CA ILE A 85 12.53 14.40 9.67
C ILE A 85 12.55 12.98 9.08
N ALA A 86 13.19 12.01 9.75
CA ALA A 86 13.24 10.63 9.28
C ALA A 86 11.84 10.00 9.18
N VAL A 87 11.00 10.20 10.20
CA VAL A 87 9.60 9.74 10.20
C VAL A 87 8.80 10.38 9.07
N LEU A 88 8.98 11.68 8.83
CA LEU A 88 8.29 12.40 7.75
C LEU A 88 8.69 11.85 6.38
N ILE A 89 10.00 11.72 6.11
CA ILE A 89 10.50 11.17 4.84
C ILE A 89 9.93 9.78 4.61
N PHE A 90 9.97 8.93 5.64
CA PHE A 90 9.42 7.60 5.55
C PHE A 90 7.92 7.60 5.23
N GLY A 91 7.16 8.45 5.93
CA GLY A 91 5.72 8.61 5.70
C GLY A 91 5.40 9.04 4.27
N VAL A 92 6.18 9.96 3.71
CA VAL A 92 6.04 10.39 2.31
C VAL A 92 6.33 9.24 1.34
N VAL A 93 7.43 8.50 1.53
CA VAL A 93 7.80 7.38 0.65
C VAL A 93 6.76 6.26 0.71
N MET A 94 6.28 5.92 1.91
CA MET A 94 5.23 4.90 2.07
C MET A 94 3.87 5.37 1.53
N GLY A 95 3.53 6.64 1.70
CA GLY A 95 2.34 7.24 1.11
C GLY A 95 2.37 7.18 -0.42
N TRP A 96 3.53 7.50 -1.02
CA TRP A 96 3.75 7.40 -2.47
C TRP A 96 3.63 5.96 -2.97
N TYR A 97 4.25 5.01 -2.26
CA TYR A 97 4.13 3.58 -2.52
C TYR A 97 2.68 3.10 -2.47
N LEU A 98 1.93 3.46 -1.43
CA LEU A 98 0.54 3.06 -1.27
C LEU A 98 -0.33 3.66 -2.38
N LEU A 99 -0.16 4.94 -2.70
CA LEU A 99 -0.88 5.61 -3.79
C LEU A 99 -0.64 4.90 -5.13
N GLY A 100 0.62 4.54 -5.42
CA GLY A 100 0.96 3.77 -6.60
C GLY A 100 0.29 2.39 -6.65
N SER A 101 0.13 1.72 -5.51
CA SER A 101 -0.62 0.45 -5.43
C SER A 101 -2.10 0.62 -5.77
N PHE A 102 -2.74 1.71 -5.32
CA PHE A 102 -4.12 2.05 -5.65
C PHE A 102 -4.29 2.35 -7.15
N VAL A 103 -3.37 3.13 -7.72
CA VAL A 103 -3.39 3.46 -9.16
C VAL A 103 -3.24 2.18 -10.00
N ARG A 104 -2.30 1.30 -9.68
CA ARG A 104 -2.12 0.03 -10.39
C ARG A 104 -3.30 -0.93 -10.20
N ARG A 105 -3.97 -0.87 -9.05
CA ARG A 105 -5.21 -1.63 -8.81
C ARG A 105 -6.34 -1.14 -9.72
N LEU A 106 -6.44 0.15 -9.98
CA LEU A 106 -7.38 0.71 -10.96
C LEU A 106 -6.99 0.38 -12.40
N HIS A 107 -5.69 0.40 -12.71
CA HIS A 107 -5.17 -0.04 -14.01
C HIS A 107 -5.56 -1.48 -14.32
N ASP A 108 -5.53 -2.36 -13.30
CA ASP A 108 -5.99 -3.73 -13.43
C ASP A 108 -7.48 -3.85 -13.81
N ARG A 109 -8.28 -2.83 -13.54
CA ARG A 109 -9.69 -2.74 -13.97
C ARG A 109 -9.90 -1.89 -15.24
N GLY A 110 -8.82 -1.46 -15.90
CA GLY A 110 -8.89 -0.61 -17.10
C GLY A 110 -9.17 0.87 -16.81
N ARG A 111 -9.19 1.29 -15.54
CA ARG A 111 -9.44 2.67 -15.12
C ARG A 111 -8.12 3.43 -14.92
N SER A 112 -8.10 4.72 -15.23
CA SER A 112 -6.96 5.59 -14.93
C SER A 112 -6.87 5.92 -13.43
N GLY A 113 -5.70 6.33 -12.95
CA GLY A 113 -5.51 6.76 -11.56
C GLY A 113 -6.41 7.94 -11.13
N TRP A 114 -6.86 8.77 -12.07
CA TRP A 114 -7.77 9.91 -11.81
C TRP A 114 -9.09 9.52 -11.15
N TRP A 115 -9.52 8.27 -11.28
CA TRP A 115 -10.70 7.76 -10.57
C TRP A 115 -10.57 7.84 -9.04
N LEU A 116 -9.34 7.86 -8.50
CA LEU A 116 -9.13 8.11 -7.07
C LEU A 116 -9.65 9.48 -6.63
N VAL A 117 -9.57 10.50 -7.51
CA VAL A 117 -10.13 11.83 -7.20
C VAL A 117 -11.65 11.76 -7.10
N CYS A 118 -12.31 10.99 -7.97
CA CYS A 118 -13.76 10.80 -7.88
C CYS A 118 -14.17 10.09 -6.58
N PHE A 119 -13.39 9.11 -6.12
CA PHE A 119 -13.71 8.34 -4.92
C PHE A 119 -13.38 9.07 -3.61
N PHE A 120 -12.22 9.72 -3.56
CA PHE A 120 -11.68 10.30 -2.32
C PHE A 120 -11.70 11.83 -2.29
N GLY A 121 -11.84 12.50 -3.43
CA GLY A 121 -11.90 13.97 -3.53
C GLY A 121 -13.03 14.59 -2.71
N PRO A 122 -14.29 14.12 -2.82
CA PRO A 122 -15.38 14.58 -1.97
C PRO A 122 -15.10 14.41 -0.48
N HIS A 123 -14.40 13.33 -0.10
CA HIS A 123 -14.03 13.07 1.28
C HIS A 123 -12.97 14.05 1.80
N ILE A 124 -11.93 14.33 1.01
CA ILE A 124 -10.91 15.33 1.35
C ILE A 124 -11.55 16.72 1.53
N LEU A 125 -12.46 17.10 0.63
CA LEU A 125 -13.18 18.38 0.71
C LEU A 125 -14.07 18.45 1.96
N ALA A 126 -14.83 17.39 2.25
CA ALA A 126 -15.67 17.36 3.44
C ALA A 126 -14.87 17.43 4.73
N VAL A 127 -13.81 16.64 4.88
CA VAL A 127 -12.92 16.70 6.06
C VAL A 127 -12.32 18.10 6.22
N SER A 128 -11.88 18.71 5.12
CA SER A 128 -11.35 20.07 5.13
C SER A 128 -12.41 21.10 5.56
N ALA A 129 -13.66 20.96 5.09
CA ALA A 129 -14.75 21.86 5.49
C ALA A 129 -15.10 21.70 6.97
N LEU A 130 -15.22 20.45 7.42
CA LEU A 130 -15.55 20.09 8.82
C LEU A 130 -14.48 20.57 9.80
N SER A 131 -13.19 20.55 9.44
CA SER A 131 -12.10 20.99 10.33
C SER A 131 -12.10 22.50 10.61
N ARG A 132 -12.93 23.28 9.90
CA ARG A 132 -13.10 24.73 10.08
C ARG A 132 -14.36 25.09 10.85
N LEU A 133 -15.15 24.11 11.29
CA LEU A 133 -16.38 24.38 12.02
C LEU A 133 -16.10 24.85 13.45
N PRO A 134 -16.86 25.84 13.95
CA PRO A 134 -16.75 26.28 15.33
C PRO A 134 -17.40 25.22 16.25
N LEU A 135 -16.65 24.75 17.25
CA LEU A 135 -17.03 23.63 18.12
C LEU A 135 -17.93 24.05 19.31
N ASP A 136 -18.19 25.34 19.48
CA ASP A 136 -19.07 25.92 20.50
C ASP A 136 -20.57 25.63 20.23
N ARG A 137 -20.91 25.15 19.03
CA ARG A 137 -22.29 24.82 18.61
C ARG A 137 -22.44 23.35 18.25
N PRO A 138 -22.56 22.44 19.22
CA PRO A 138 -22.51 21.00 18.98
C PRO A 138 -23.62 20.50 18.06
N ALA A 139 -24.83 21.07 18.12
CA ALA A 139 -25.92 20.70 17.22
C ALA A 139 -25.59 20.99 15.75
N VAL A 140 -24.98 22.15 15.45
CA VAL A 140 -24.57 22.51 14.08
C VAL A 140 -23.46 21.58 13.60
N VAL A 141 -22.48 21.27 14.46
CA VAL A 141 -21.41 20.33 14.15
C VAL A 141 -21.96 18.94 13.83
N ILE A 142 -22.88 18.42 14.65
CA ILE A 142 -23.51 17.11 14.41
C ILE A 142 -24.26 17.12 13.08
N LEU A 143 -25.09 18.12 12.81
CA LEU A 143 -25.84 18.23 11.55
C LEU A 143 -24.90 18.31 10.34
N ALA A 144 -23.80 19.06 10.44
CA ALA A 144 -22.80 19.18 9.37
C ALA A 144 -22.08 17.85 9.12
N ILE A 145 -21.69 17.12 10.18
CA ILE A 145 -21.07 15.79 10.06
C ILE A 145 -22.04 14.82 9.40
N VAL A 146 -23.29 14.75 9.88
CA VAL A 146 -24.33 13.88 9.34
C VAL A 146 -24.56 14.19 7.86
N GLY A 147 -24.76 15.46 7.50
CA GLY A 147 -24.92 15.88 6.11
C GLY A 147 -23.72 15.53 5.23
N ALA A 148 -22.50 15.76 5.72
CA ALA A 148 -21.27 15.40 5.01
C ALA A 148 -21.14 13.89 4.78
N VAL A 149 -21.49 13.07 5.78
CA VAL A 149 -21.50 11.61 5.65
C VAL A 149 -22.46 11.17 4.55
N PHE A 150 -23.70 11.65 4.54
CA PHE A 150 -24.67 11.28 3.50
C PHE A 150 -24.25 11.73 2.09
N LEU A 151 -23.62 12.89 1.96
CA LEU A 151 -23.12 13.40 0.68
C LEU A 151 -21.91 12.62 0.15
N VAL A 152 -20.99 12.23 1.03
CA VAL A 152 -19.67 11.69 0.64
C VAL A 152 -19.61 10.18 0.66
N ALA A 153 -20.30 9.53 1.61
CA ALA A 153 -20.21 8.08 1.80
C ALA A 153 -20.47 7.28 0.51
N PRO A 154 -21.41 7.64 -0.38
CA PRO A 154 -21.62 6.89 -1.63
C PRO A 154 -20.37 6.82 -2.52
N PHE A 155 -19.64 7.93 -2.68
CA PHE A 155 -18.42 7.99 -3.48
C PHE A 155 -17.29 7.16 -2.86
N PHE A 156 -17.16 7.24 -1.53
CA PHE A 156 -16.16 6.50 -0.78
C PHE A 156 -16.42 4.99 -0.82
N VAL A 157 -17.66 4.57 -0.54
CA VAL A 157 -18.09 3.17 -0.60
C VAL A 157 -17.92 2.60 -1.99
N TRP A 158 -18.27 3.35 -3.04
CA TRP A 158 -18.03 2.94 -4.41
C TRP A 158 -16.54 2.70 -4.68
N GLY A 159 -15.67 3.63 -4.27
CA GLY A 159 -14.22 3.46 -4.40
C GLY A 159 -13.69 2.23 -3.68
N LEU A 160 -14.14 1.98 -2.45
CA LEU A 160 -13.76 0.79 -1.70
C LEU A 160 -14.18 -0.50 -2.39
N ILE A 161 -15.41 -0.56 -2.91
CA ILE A 161 -15.91 -1.72 -3.68
C ILE A 161 -15.02 -1.96 -4.90
N GLU A 162 -14.78 -0.91 -5.67
CA GLU A 162 -14.00 -0.94 -6.90
C GLU A 162 -12.57 -1.45 -6.68
N ILE A 163 -11.92 -0.99 -5.61
CA ILE A 163 -10.51 -1.27 -5.33
C ILE A 163 -10.34 -2.60 -4.59
N LEU A 164 -11.11 -2.83 -3.52
CA LEU A 164 -10.91 -3.96 -2.59
C LEU A 164 -11.57 -5.25 -3.08
N PHE A 165 -12.80 -5.15 -3.59
CA PHE A 165 -13.67 -6.32 -3.75
C PHE A 165 -13.86 -6.77 -5.19
N LEU A 166 -13.90 -5.86 -6.16
CA LEU A 166 -14.12 -6.24 -7.56
C LEU A 166 -12.91 -6.97 -8.14
N ARG A 167 -13.10 -7.81 -9.17
CA ARG A 167 -12.02 -8.54 -9.85
C ARG A 167 -11.37 -7.67 -10.93
N GLY A 168 -10.08 -7.91 -11.18
CA GLY A 168 -9.37 -7.37 -12.32
C GLY A 168 -9.94 -7.83 -13.65
N ASN A 169 -9.62 -7.10 -14.73
CA ASN A 169 -9.96 -7.50 -16.08
C ASN A 169 -9.16 -8.78 -16.44
N PRO A 170 -9.81 -9.89 -16.86
CA PRO A 170 -9.10 -11.11 -17.24
C PRO A 170 -8.22 -10.93 -18.49
N GLU A 171 -8.56 -9.98 -19.35
CA GLU A 171 -7.85 -9.71 -20.59
C GLU A 171 -6.73 -8.68 -20.39
N ALA A 172 -5.83 -8.59 -21.37
CA ALA A 172 -4.88 -7.50 -21.45
C ALA A 172 -5.62 -6.16 -21.62
N ASN A 173 -5.06 -5.08 -21.09
CA ASN A 173 -5.59 -3.74 -21.32
C ASN A 173 -4.45 -2.76 -21.60
N ARG A 174 -4.76 -1.48 -21.82
CA ARG A 174 -3.77 -0.42 -22.12
C ARG A 174 -2.64 -0.25 -21.10
N PHE A 175 -2.79 -0.82 -19.89
CA PHE A 175 -1.79 -0.76 -18.83
C PHE A 175 -0.92 -2.03 -18.75
N GLY A 176 -1.17 -3.02 -19.60
CA GLY A 176 -0.34 -4.23 -19.74
C GLY A 176 -1.11 -5.55 -19.68
N PRO A 177 -0.37 -6.67 -19.76
CA PRO A 177 -0.92 -8.02 -19.70
C PRO A 177 -1.57 -8.32 -18.35
N ASN A 178 -2.36 -9.39 -18.28
CA ASN A 178 -3.01 -9.82 -17.06
C ASN A 178 -1.95 -10.22 -16.00
N PRO A 179 -1.94 -9.60 -14.80
CA PRO A 179 -0.94 -9.89 -13.77
C PRO A 179 -1.06 -11.29 -13.13
N LEU A 180 -2.08 -12.06 -13.53
CA LEU A 180 -2.27 -13.46 -13.15
C LEU A 180 -1.84 -14.46 -14.24
N ALA A 181 -1.41 -13.98 -15.42
CA ALA A 181 -0.97 -14.88 -16.51
C ALA A 181 0.42 -15.49 -16.26
N ASP A 182 1.21 -14.92 -15.36
CA ASP A 182 2.57 -15.38 -15.00
C ASP A 182 2.58 -16.37 -13.81
N ILE A 183 1.41 -16.90 -13.42
CA ILE A 183 1.22 -17.80 -12.27
C ILE A 183 0.54 -19.08 -12.75
#